data_AF-A0A4Y7JBW8-F1
#
_entry.id   AF-A0A4Y7JBW8-F1
#
_cell.length_a   1.000
_cell.length_b   1.000
_cell.length_c   1.000
_cell.angle_alpha   90.00
_cell.angle_beta   90.00
_cell.angle_gamma   90.00
#
_symmetry.space_group_name_H-M   'P 1'
#
loop_
_entity.id
_entity.type
_entity.pdbx_description
1 polymer ?
#
loop_
_entity_poly.entity_id
_entity_poly.type
_entity_poly.pdbx_seq_one_letter_code
_entity_poly.pdbx_strand_id
1 'polypeptide(L)'
;MVSEQSPPPPLPKEVGEYELKEWARENEELEDQGPPREAKWWYSAFHTVTAMVGAGVLSLPNAMAYLGWGPGTFILVLSWCITLFTIWQMIELHEIVPGGTRFDRYYQLGQHAFGPKLGPWVGCDIVYMVTGGKCLKKFMEIACTDCTRLKQSYWICIFGSIHLFLSQLPNFNSVAGVSLAAAIMSLSYSTISWVACLSKGQVDNVSYGYKSTTPADNMFRVFNALGQISFATIPSTPSKPSKVPMWKGARTAYFITAICYFPVAMIGYWAFGQDVEDNLLLALKRPEWLIAAANMMVVIHVIGSYQVYAMPVFDMLENIFVKRLKFQRGFPLRLVTRSTYVGLTLFFGVTFPFLGDLLGFFGGFGFAPTSYFLPSIMWLAIKKPSMFSRSWFINWVNCLTTS
;
A
#
# COMPACT_ATOMS: atom_id res chain seq x y z
N MET A 1 -21.62 -28.87 -63.84
CA MET A 1 -20.29 -28.62 -63.26
C MET A 1 -20.51 -27.67 -62.09
N VAL A 2 -20.48 -28.19 -60.86
CA VAL A 2 -20.65 -27.41 -59.63
C VAL A 2 -19.59 -27.87 -58.63
N SER A 3 -19.02 -26.90 -57.90
CA SER A 3 -18.08 -27.01 -56.76
C SER A 3 -16.60 -27.15 -57.18
N GLU A 4 -15.62 -26.44 -56.62
CA GLU A 4 -15.43 -26.02 -55.22
C GLU A 4 -14.92 -24.56 -55.05
N GLN A 5 -15.47 -23.84 -54.08
CA GLN A 5 -14.84 -22.66 -53.47
C GLN A 5 -14.17 -23.09 -52.15
N SER A 6 -12.89 -22.75 -52.01
CA SER A 6 -12.08 -22.99 -50.81
C SER A 6 -12.62 -22.28 -49.57
N PRO A 7 -12.57 -22.88 -48.37
CA PRO A 7 -13.04 -22.25 -47.15
C PRO A 7 -12.13 -21.08 -46.71
N PRO A 8 -12.68 -20.03 -46.09
CA PRO A 8 -11.90 -18.89 -45.61
C PRO A 8 -11.01 -19.28 -44.41
N PRO A 9 -9.89 -18.58 -44.18
CA PRO A 9 -8.97 -18.87 -43.08
C PRO A 9 -9.63 -18.62 -41.71
N PRO A 10 -9.22 -19.36 -40.66
CA PRO A 10 -9.80 -19.22 -39.34
C PRO A 10 -9.45 -17.86 -38.71
N LEU A 11 -10.46 -17.22 -38.12
CA LEU A 11 -10.31 -15.98 -37.33
C LEU A 11 -9.43 -16.22 -36.08
N PRO A 12 -8.74 -15.19 -35.55
CA PRO A 12 -7.88 -15.32 -34.39
C PRO A 12 -8.66 -15.82 -33.18
N LYS A 13 -8.13 -16.84 -32.49
CA LYS A 13 -8.73 -17.42 -31.28
C LYS A 13 -8.91 -16.34 -30.21
N GLU A 14 -10.16 -15.93 -29.98
CA GLU A 14 -10.57 -15.47 -28.66
C GLU A 14 -10.30 -16.62 -27.69
N VAL A 15 -9.56 -16.35 -26.62
CA VAL A 15 -9.34 -17.31 -25.52
C VAL A 15 -10.72 -17.74 -25.03
N GLY A 16 -11.08 -18.98 -25.30
CA GLY A 16 -12.44 -19.46 -25.12
C GLY A 16 -12.83 -19.46 -23.65
N GLU A 17 -14.09 -19.13 -23.36
CA GLU A 17 -14.71 -19.20 -22.03
C GLU A 17 -14.43 -20.54 -21.31
N TYR A 18 -14.19 -21.61 -22.09
CA TYR A 18 -13.77 -22.91 -21.60
C TYR A 18 -12.37 -22.94 -20.97
N GLU A 19 -11.35 -22.34 -21.61
CA GLU A 19 -9.99 -22.27 -21.07
C GLU A 19 -9.95 -21.40 -19.79
N LEU A 20 -10.81 -20.37 -19.71
CA LEU A 20 -11.00 -19.56 -18.50
C LEU A 20 -11.62 -20.37 -17.36
N LYS A 21 -12.62 -21.21 -17.64
CA LYS A 21 -13.24 -22.09 -16.65
C LYS A 21 -12.29 -23.19 -16.19
N GLU A 22 -11.49 -23.75 -17.08
CA GLU A 22 -10.51 -24.78 -16.75
C GLU A 22 -9.35 -24.22 -15.92
N TRP A 23 -8.83 -23.05 -16.28
CA TRP A 23 -7.85 -22.32 -15.48
C TRP A 23 -8.40 -21.90 -14.11
N ALA A 24 -9.65 -21.44 -14.03
CA ALA A 24 -10.28 -21.09 -12.75
C ALA A 24 -10.37 -22.31 -11.83
N ARG A 25 -10.81 -23.46 -12.38
CA ARG A 25 -10.94 -24.72 -11.66
C ARG A 25 -9.60 -25.26 -11.16
N GLU A 26 -8.55 -25.22 -11.99
CA GLU A 26 -7.19 -25.63 -11.57
C GLU A 26 -6.65 -24.77 -10.42
N ASN A 27 -6.93 -23.47 -10.40
CA ASN A 27 -6.49 -22.62 -9.29
C ASN A 27 -7.35 -22.81 -8.03
N GLU A 28 -8.63 -23.16 -8.18
CA GLU A 28 -9.55 -23.48 -7.08
C GLU A 28 -9.13 -24.78 -6.38
N GLU A 29 -8.78 -25.83 -7.15
CA GLU A 29 -8.27 -27.11 -6.64
C GLU A 29 -6.91 -26.97 -5.93
N LEU A 30 -6.06 -26.04 -6.36
CA LEU A 30 -4.79 -25.72 -5.69
C LEU A 30 -4.98 -24.94 -4.38
N GLU A 31 -6.09 -24.22 -4.23
CA GLU A 31 -6.39 -23.43 -3.03
C GLU A 31 -7.13 -24.22 -1.94
N ASP A 32 -7.89 -25.25 -2.33
CA ASP A 32 -8.67 -26.11 -1.42
C ASP A 32 -7.82 -27.12 -0.64
N GLN A 33 -6.54 -27.31 -1.01
CA GLN A 33 -5.57 -28.13 -0.27
C GLN A 33 -4.92 -27.41 0.93
N GLY A 34 -5.36 -26.20 1.27
CA GLY A 34 -4.87 -25.44 2.42
C GLY A 34 -5.53 -25.83 3.76
N PRO A 35 -4.86 -25.64 4.92
CA PRO A 35 -5.44 -25.95 6.22
C PRO A 35 -6.72 -25.11 6.51
N PRO A 36 -7.64 -25.63 7.34
CA PRO A 36 -8.93 -25.00 7.61
C PRO A 36 -8.77 -23.60 8.21
N ARG A 37 -9.34 -22.59 7.53
CA ARG A 37 -9.20 -21.17 7.91
C ARG A 37 -10.36 -20.74 8.84
N GLU A 38 -10.11 -20.61 10.13
CA GLU A 38 -10.99 -19.90 11.08
C GLU A 38 -10.46 -18.48 11.32
N ALA A 39 -10.88 -17.51 10.51
CA ALA A 39 -10.41 -16.13 10.65
C ALA A 39 -11.46 -15.27 11.36
N LYS A 40 -11.06 -14.63 12.47
CA LYS A 40 -11.91 -13.73 13.26
C LYS A 40 -11.79 -12.29 12.73
N TRP A 41 -12.86 -11.50 12.82
CA TRP A 41 -12.93 -10.14 12.23
C TRP A 41 -11.83 -9.18 12.69
N TRP A 42 -11.30 -9.36 13.91
CA TRP A 42 -10.22 -8.53 14.43
C TRP A 42 -8.86 -8.82 13.78
N TYR A 43 -8.60 -10.04 13.31
CA TYR A 43 -7.39 -10.33 12.55
C TYR A 43 -7.36 -9.53 11.25
N SER A 44 -8.50 -9.50 10.54
CA SER A 44 -8.67 -8.66 9.36
C SER A 44 -8.41 -7.18 9.69
N ALA A 45 -8.94 -6.67 10.80
CA ALA A 45 -8.71 -5.28 11.21
C ALA A 45 -7.22 -4.97 11.46
N PHE A 46 -6.49 -5.82 12.20
CA PHE A 46 -5.08 -5.57 12.49
C PHE A 46 -4.18 -5.66 11.25
N HIS A 47 -4.43 -6.64 10.37
CA HIS A 47 -3.74 -6.73 9.09
C HIS A 47 -4.01 -5.50 8.21
N THR A 48 -5.27 -5.05 8.19
CA THR A 48 -5.68 -3.85 7.44
C THR A 48 -5.03 -2.59 8.01
N VAL A 49 -4.99 -2.42 9.33
CA VAL A 49 -4.30 -1.29 9.99
C VAL A 49 -2.79 -1.34 9.73
N THR A 50 -2.17 -2.51 9.79
CA THR A 50 -0.73 -2.68 9.49
C THR A 50 -0.43 -2.29 8.05
N ALA A 51 -1.28 -2.71 7.12
CA ALA A 51 -1.14 -2.37 5.71
C ALA A 51 -1.41 -0.88 5.45
N MET A 52 -2.36 -0.28 6.17
CA MET A 52 -2.70 1.15 6.10
C MET A 52 -1.60 2.04 6.64
N VAL A 53 -1.39 1.95 7.96
CA VAL A 53 -0.70 2.94 8.77
C VAL A 53 0.78 2.70 8.63
N GLY A 54 1.34 3.17 7.52
CA GLY A 54 2.74 3.00 7.16
C GLY A 54 3.56 4.28 7.28
N ALA A 55 4.71 4.28 6.61
CA ALA A 55 5.64 5.40 6.54
C ALA A 55 5.01 6.70 6.03
N GLY A 56 3.98 6.61 5.19
CA GLY A 56 3.31 7.76 4.57
C GLY A 56 2.66 8.70 5.57
N VAL A 57 2.23 8.24 6.75
CA VAL A 57 1.60 9.11 7.75
C VAL A 57 2.53 10.23 8.22
N LEU A 58 3.84 9.94 8.30
CA LEU A 58 4.84 10.89 8.78
C LEU A 58 5.19 11.97 7.74
N SER A 59 4.82 11.76 6.48
CA SER A 59 5.02 12.74 5.40
C SER A 59 3.78 13.61 5.14
N LEU A 60 2.60 13.23 5.65
CA LEU A 60 1.36 13.98 5.46
C LEU A 60 1.46 15.48 5.85
N PRO A 61 2.14 15.88 6.94
CA PRO A 61 2.34 17.30 7.24
C PRO A 61 3.06 18.05 6.12
N ASN A 62 4.05 17.42 5.49
CA ASN A 62 4.80 17.99 4.38
C ASN A 62 3.94 18.06 3.10
N ALA A 63 3.07 17.08 2.87
CA ALA A 63 2.05 17.20 1.82
C ALA A 63 1.12 18.41 2.07
N MET A 64 0.71 18.65 3.32
CA MET A 64 -0.08 19.83 3.70
C MET A 64 0.68 21.15 3.48
N ALA A 65 2.00 21.19 3.60
CA ALA A 65 2.80 22.39 3.31
C ALA A 65 2.79 22.81 1.83
N TYR A 66 2.57 21.87 0.91
CA TYR A 66 2.41 22.18 -0.52
C TYR A 66 0.96 22.47 -0.91
N LEU A 67 -0.02 21.87 -0.22
CA LEU A 67 -1.44 22.02 -0.54
C LEU A 67 -2.15 23.09 0.29
N GLY A 68 -1.53 23.55 1.39
CA GLY A 68 -2.13 24.49 2.32
C GLY A 68 -3.31 23.91 3.11
N TRP A 69 -3.89 24.72 4.00
CA TRP A 69 -5.00 24.29 4.85
C TRP A 69 -6.25 23.92 4.06
N GLY A 70 -6.70 24.77 3.14
CA GLY A 70 -7.94 24.56 2.39
C GLY A 70 -7.87 23.35 1.46
N PRO A 71 -7.10 23.43 0.36
CA PRO A 71 -6.97 22.31 -0.59
C PRO A 71 -6.44 21.03 0.07
N GLY A 72 -5.45 21.13 0.97
CA GLY A 72 -4.88 19.98 1.65
C GLY A 72 -5.90 19.23 2.50
N THR A 73 -6.69 19.93 3.33
CA THR A 73 -7.73 19.30 4.15
C THR A 73 -8.84 18.71 3.29
N PHE A 74 -9.25 19.43 2.23
CA PHE A 74 -10.28 18.94 1.30
C PHE A 74 -9.85 17.63 0.63
N ILE A 75 -8.63 17.58 0.09
CA ILE A 75 -8.10 16.38 -0.58
C ILE A 75 -7.92 15.23 0.42
N LEU A 76 -7.46 15.51 1.65
CA LEU A 76 -7.31 14.49 2.68
C LEU A 76 -8.66 13.83 3.04
N VAL A 77 -9.71 14.64 3.24
CA VAL A 77 -11.08 14.15 3.50
C VAL A 77 -11.65 13.42 2.29
N LEU A 78 -11.49 14.00 1.09
CA LEU A 78 -12.01 13.42 -0.15
C LEU A 78 -11.38 12.05 -0.42
N SER A 79 -10.05 11.96 -0.32
CA SER A 79 -9.32 10.71 -0.44
C SER A 79 -9.82 9.68 0.58
N TRP A 80 -9.94 10.04 1.86
CA TRP A 80 -10.44 9.13 2.88
C TRP A 80 -11.87 8.62 2.58
N CYS A 81 -12.76 9.47 2.07
CA CYS A 81 -14.11 9.09 1.66
C CYS A 81 -14.12 8.15 0.44
N ILE A 82 -13.35 8.47 -0.61
CA ILE A 82 -13.28 7.65 -1.84
C ILE A 82 -12.70 6.28 -1.50
N THR A 83 -11.62 6.21 -0.73
CA THR A 83 -10.97 4.95 -0.35
C THR A 83 -11.86 4.05 0.52
N LEU A 84 -12.61 4.63 1.47
CA LEU A 84 -13.60 3.88 2.24
C LEU A 84 -14.74 3.36 1.35
N PHE A 85 -15.13 4.14 0.34
CA PHE A 85 -16.13 3.71 -0.63
C PHE A 85 -15.60 2.58 -1.52
N THR A 86 -14.39 2.71 -2.09
CA THR A 86 -13.83 1.68 -2.97
C THR A 86 -13.51 0.39 -2.23
N ILE A 87 -13.11 0.45 -0.95
CA ILE A 87 -12.94 -0.78 -0.16
C ILE A 87 -14.27 -1.49 0.10
N TRP A 88 -15.36 -0.72 0.31
CA TRP A 88 -16.70 -1.30 0.38
C TRP A 88 -17.08 -2.00 -0.93
N GLN A 89 -16.77 -1.39 -2.08
CA GLN A 89 -17.00 -2.01 -3.39
C GLN A 89 -16.23 -3.30 -3.56
N MET A 90 -14.96 -3.32 -3.17
CA MET A 90 -14.12 -4.54 -3.21
C MET A 90 -14.71 -5.65 -2.35
N ILE A 91 -15.24 -5.31 -1.18
CA ILE A 91 -15.89 -6.26 -0.27
C ILE A 91 -17.17 -6.85 -0.87
N GLU A 92 -17.94 -6.03 -1.58
CA GLU A 92 -19.15 -6.47 -2.28
C GLU A 92 -18.86 -7.29 -3.53
N LEU A 93 -17.76 -7.00 -4.23
CA LEU A 93 -17.31 -7.73 -5.42
C LEU A 93 -16.57 -9.04 -5.08
N HIS A 94 -16.10 -9.20 -3.84
CA HIS A 94 -15.52 -10.44 -3.31
C HIS A 94 -16.42 -11.66 -3.53
N GLU A 95 -17.73 -11.45 -3.35
CA GLU A 95 -18.80 -12.42 -3.61
C GLU A 95 -19.90 -11.74 -4.43
N ILE A 96 -19.80 -11.82 -5.76
CA ILE A 96 -20.72 -11.13 -6.68
C ILE A 96 -22.16 -11.66 -6.50
N VAL A 97 -22.30 -12.98 -6.33
CA VAL A 97 -23.56 -13.72 -6.09
C VAL A 97 -23.42 -14.51 -4.79
N PRO A 98 -24.41 -14.44 -3.86
CA PRO A 98 -24.39 -15.26 -2.65
C PRO A 98 -24.29 -16.76 -3.00
N GLY A 99 -23.22 -17.42 -2.56
CA GLY A 99 -22.95 -18.84 -2.88
C GLY A 99 -22.31 -19.10 -4.25
N GLY A 100 -21.90 -18.06 -4.99
CA GLY A 100 -21.17 -18.17 -6.25
C GLY A 100 -19.64 -18.17 -6.09
N THR A 101 -18.92 -18.03 -7.21
CA THR A 101 -17.45 -17.98 -7.23
C THR A 101 -16.91 -16.82 -6.40
N ARG A 102 -15.93 -17.13 -5.57
CA ARG A 102 -15.30 -16.21 -4.63
C ARG A 102 -13.97 -15.72 -5.19
N PHE A 103 -13.76 -14.41 -5.20
CA PHE A 103 -12.52 -13.81 -5.69
C PHE A 103 -11.63 -13.40 -4.51
N ASP A 104 -10.74 -14.30 -4.09
CA ASP A 104 -9.88 -14.08 -2.92
C ASP A 104 -8.73 -13.09 -3.19
N ARG A 105 -8.36 -12.86 -4.46
CA ARG A 105 -7.25 -11.98 -4.81
C ARG A 105 -7.68 -10.87 -5.76
N TYR A 106 -7.14 -9.68 -5.53
CA TYR A 106 -7.39 -8.50 -6.36
C TYR A 106 -7.15 -8.75 -7.85
N TYR A 107 -6.06 -9.44 -8.20
CA TYR A 107 -5.75 -9.74 -9.61
C TYR A 107 -6.75 -10.74 -10.23
N GLN A 108 -7.32 -11.68 -9.46
CA GLN A 108 -8.32 -12.63 -9.96
C GLN A 108 -9.60 -11.88 -10.34
N LEU A 109 -10.03 -10.94 -9.48
CA LEU A 109 -11.16 -10.08 -9.77
C LEU A 109 -10.90 -9.16 -10.97
N GLY A 110 -9.67 -8.63 -11.09
CA GLY A 110 -9.24 -7.86 -12.26
C GLY A 110 -9.24 -8.68 -13.55
N GLN A 111 -8.78 -9.94 -13.50
CA GLN A 111 -8.83 -10.87 -14.64
C GLN A 111 -10.26 -11.26 -15.02
N HIS A 112 -11.15 -11.38 -14.03
CA HIS A 112 -12.58 -11.58 -14.29
C HIS A 112 -13.22 -10.36 -14.96
N ALA A 113 -12.85 -9.15 -14.56
CA ALA A 113 -13.39 -7.91 -15.10
C ALA A 113 -12.82 -7.52 -16.48
N PHE A 114 -11.53 -7.76 -16.72
CA PHE A 114 -10.79 -7.21 -17.88
C PHE A 114 -10.03 -8.24 -18.72
N GLY A 115 -10.06 -9.53 -18.35
CA GLY A 115 -9.35 -10.60 -19.04
C GLY A 115 -7.89 -10.82 -18.57
N PRO A 116 -7.19 -11.82 -19.13
CA PRO A 116 -5.97 -12.39 -18.56
C PRO A 116 -4.69 -11.54 -18.68
N LYS A 117 -4.73 -10.36 -19.32
CA LYS A 117 -3.53 -9.63 -19.76
C LYS A 117 -2.95 -8.62 -18.76
N LEU A 118 -3.61 -8.37 -17.62
CA LEU A 118 -3.15 -7.36 -16.66
C LEU A 118 -2.38 -7.99 -15.49
N GLY A 119 -1.12 -7.57 -15.33
CA GLY A 119 -0.22 -8.00 -14.26
C GLY A 119 -0.20 -7.02 -13.08
N PRO A 120 0.15 -7.48 -11.85
CA PRO A 120 0.26 -6.62 -10.66
C PRO A 120 1.44 -5.63 -10.71
N TRP A 121 1.25 -4.46 -10.11
CA TRP A 121 2.27 -3.43 -9.93
C TRP A 121 2.91 -3.52 -8.55
N VAL A 122 4.23 -3.32 -8.47
CA VAL A 122 4.98 -3.49 -7.21
C VAL A 122 5.95 -2.32 -7.00
N GLY A 123 5.65 -1.47 -6.02
CA GLY A 123 6.49 -0.30 -5.68
C GLY A 123 6.56 0.07 -4.19
N CYS A 124 5.71 -0.54 -3.36
CA CYS A 124 5.55 -0.17 -1.94
C CYS A 124 6.79 -0.48 -1.07
N ASP A 125 7.48 -1.58 -1.39
CA ASP A 125 8.59 -2.11 -0.60
C ASP A 125 9.87 -1.26 -0.67
N ILE A 126 10.02 -0.45 -1.73
CA ILE A 126 11.15 0.50 -1.87
C ILE A 126 11.02 1.63 -0.83
N VAL A 127 9.81 2.14 -0.61
CA VAL A 127 9.54 3.19 0.40
C VAL A 127 9.87 2.69 1.80
N TYR A 128 9.52 1.44 2.09
CA TYR A 128 9.84 0.79 3.36
C TYR A 128 11.34 0.64 3.58
N MET A 129 12.11 0.28 2.55
CA MET A 129 13.58 0.25 2.64
C MET A 129 14.18 1.60 3.03
N VAL A 130 13.74 2.68 2.37
CA VAL A 130 14.24 4.03 2.65
C VAL A 130 13.82 4.52 4.03
N THR A 131 12.56 4.29 4.41
CA THR A 131 12.02 4.71 5.73
C THR A 131 12.73 3.98 6.86
N GLY A 132 12.83 2.65 6.78
CA GLY A 132 13.48 1.84 7.79
C GLY A 132 14.95 2.23 7.97
N GLY A 133 15.68 2.41 6.85
CA GLY A 133 17.07 2.88 6.90
C GLY A 133 17.23 4.29 7.50
N LYS A 134 16.35 5.24 7.18
CA LYS A 134 16.35 6.59 7.77
C LYS A 134 16.08 6.57 9.28
N CYS A 135 15.05 5.84 9.69
CA CYS A 135 14.68 5.74 11.10
C CYS A 135 15.74 4.99 11.92
N LEU A 136 16.32 3.91 11.38
CA LEU A 136 17.39 3.16 12.03
C LEU A 136 18.65 4.03 12.19
N LYS A 137 19.04 4.76 11.14
CA LYS A 137 20.12 5.76 11.23
C LYS A 137 19.85 6.75 12.35
N LYS A 138 18.65 7.32 12.40
CA LYS A 138 18.32 8.37 13.37
C LYS A 138 18.29 7.85 14.80
N PHE A 139 17.78 6.64 15.01
CA PHE A 139 17.84 5.95 16.30
C PHE A 139 19.29 5.81 16.78
N MET A 140 20.18 5.32 15.91
CA MET A 140 21.59 5.08 16.26
C MET A 140 22.36 6.38 16.52
N GLU A 141 22.08 7.44 15.79
CA GLU A 141 22.65 8.78 16.04
C GLU A 141 22.25 9.37 17.40
N ILE A 142 21.08 8.98 17.92
CA ILE A 142 20.60 9.43 19.24
C ILE A 142 21.09 8.49 20.35
N ALA A 143 21.01 7.17 20.13
CA ALA A 143 21.34 6.16 21.13
C ALA A 143 22.85 6.02 21.37
N CYS A 144 23.68 6.34 20.37
CA CYS A 144 25.12 6.25 20.45
C CYS A 144 25.78 7.52 19.90
N THR A 145 26.08 8.46 20.80
CA THR A 145 26.70 9.75 20.45
C THR A 145 28.13 9.61 19.94
N ASP A 146 28.85 8.57 20.39
CA ASP A 146 30.27 8.33 20.07
C ASP A 146 30.47 7.33 18.92
N CYS A 147 29.38 6.85 18.30
CA CYS A 147 29.46 5.91 17.18
C CYS A 147 29.89 6.59 15.88
N THR A 148 30.58 5.84 15.01
CA THR A 148 30.96 6.32 13.68
C THR A 148 29.73 6.68 12.85
N ARG A 149 29.69 7.91 12.33
CA ARG A 149 28.59 8.38 11.48
C ARG A 149 28.65 7.74 10.09
N LEU A 150 27.81 6.74 9.87
CA LEU A 150 27.67 6.08 8.58
C LEU A 150 26.76 6.87 7.63
N LYS A 151 27.03 6.80 6.32
CA LYS A 151 26.14 7.33 5.29
C LYS A 151 24.79 6.60 5.32
N GLN A 152 23.72 7.28 4.93
CA GLN A 152 22.36 6.73 4.96
C GLN A 152 22.22 5.45 4.10
N SER A 153 22.95 5.36 2.99
CA SER A 153 22.98 4.16 2.14
C SER A 153 23.37 2.89 2.92
N TYR A 154 24.35 2.98 3.83
CA TYR A 154 24.75 1.84 4.66
C TYR A 154 23.63 1.39 5.61
N TRP A 155 22.91 2.33 6.20
CA TRP A 155 21.77 2.02 7.06
C TRP A 155 20.61 1.36 6.30
N ILE A 156 20.37 1.79 5.05
CA ILE A 156 19.41 1.14 4.15
C ILE A 156 19.89 -0.29 3.83
N CYS A 157 21.18 -0.52 3.60
CA CYS A 157 21.73 -1.88 3.40
C CYS A 157 21.61 -2.78 4.63
N ILE A 158 21.89 -2.26 5.83
CA ILE A 158 21.71 -2.99 7.09
C ILE A 158 20.25 -3.40 7.25
N PHE A 159 19.33 -2.46 7.03
CA PHE A 159 17.89 -2.73 7.07
C PHE A 159 17.47 -3.75 6.01
N GLY A 160 17.93 -3.62 4.77
CA GLY A 160 17.67 -4.58 3.68
C GLY A 160 18.21 -5.99 3.96
N SER A 161 19.31 -6.11 4.70
CA SER A 161 19.87 -7.41 5.10
C SER A 161 18.92 -8.19 6.03
N ILE A 162 18.20 -7.49 6.90
CA ILE A 162 17.14 -8.07 7.74
C ILE A 162 16.03 -8.64 6.85
N HIS A 163 15.61 -7.89 5.82
CA HIS A 163 14.58 -8.34 4.88
C HIS A 163 15.02 -9.52 4.02
N LEU A 164 16.30 -9.58 3.61
CA LEU A 164 16.84 -10.72 2.89
C LEU A 164 16.68 -12.00 3.71
N PHE A 165 17.01 -11.96 4.99
CA PHE A 165 16.82 -13.10 5.89
C PHE A 165 15.34 -13.43 6.10
N LEU A 166 14.52 -12.44 6.46
CA LEU A 166 13.09 -12.65 6.74
C LEU A 166 12.29 -13.12 5.52
N SER A 167 12.67 -12.69 4.32
CA SER A 167 12.00 -13.10 3.07
C SER A 167 12.10 -14.60 2.81
N GLN A 168 13.09 -15.31 3.40
CA GLN A 168 13.25 -16.75 3.20
C GLN A 168 12.27 -17.58 4.05
N LEU A 169 11.53 -16.97 4.98
CA LEU A 169 10.63 -17.69 5.85
C LEU A 169 9.46 -18.32 5.04
N PRO A 170 9.17 -19.62 5.22
CA PRO A 170 8.33 -20.40 4.32
C PRO A 170 6.82 -20.16 4.48
N ASN A 171 6.31 -19.75 5.65
CA ASN A 171 4.87 -19.62 5.84
C ASN A 171 4.49 -18.60 6.92
N PHE A 172 3.38 -17.89 6.69
CA PHE A 172 2.95 -16.67 7.37
C PHE A 172 2.01 -16.89 8.56
N ASN A 173 1.76 -18.14 8.97
CA ASN A 173 0.94 -18.43 10.16
C ASN A 173 1.51 -17.81 11.46
N SER A 174 2.78 -17.38 11.45
CA SER A 174 3.46 -16.64 12.52
C SER A 174 3.34 -15.10 12.41
N VAL A 175 2.76 -14.56 11.33
CA VAL A 175 2.75 -13.10 11.06
C VAL A 175 1.47 -12.41 11.54
N ALA A 176 0.47 -13.14 12.02
CA ALA A 176 -0.58 -12.50 12.82
C ALA A 176 0.04 -11.76 14.02
N GLY A 177 1.07 -12.35 14.66
CA GLY A 177 1.82 -11.70 15.75
C GLY A 177 2.67 -10.53 15.27
N VAL A 178 3.41 -10.69 14.17
CA VAL A 178 4.26 -9.61 13.61
C VAL A 178 3.41 -8.45 13.09
N SER A 179 2.27 -8.73 12.47
CA SER A 179 1.31 -7.72 12.01
C SER A 179 0.63 -7.05 13.19
N LEU A 180 0.22 -7.78 14.23
CA LEU A 180 -0.30 -7.17 15.45
C LEU A 180 0.72 -6.24 16.10
N ALA A 181 1.97 -6.68 16.24
CA ALA A 181 3.05 -5.85 16.74
C ALA A 181 3.26 -4.61 15.85
N ALA A 182 3.27 -4.78 14.53
CA ALA A 182 3.40 -3.66 13.59
C ALA A 182 2.23 -2.67 13.68
N ALA A 183 0.99 -3.13 13.85
CA ALA A 183 -0.18 -2.28 14.06
C ALA A 183 -0.09 -1.49 15.38
N ILE A 184 0.36 -2.14 16.46
CA ILE A 184 0.57 -1.46 17.76
C ILE A 184 1.67 -0.41 17.64
N MET A 185 2.78 -0.74 16.98
CA MET A 185 3.87 0.20 16.74
C MET A 185 3.41 1.40 15.91
N SER A 186 2.56 1.19 14.88
CA SER A 186 2.06 2.29 14.05
C SER A 186 1.08 3.23 14.74
N LEU A 187 0.20 2.68 15.57
CA LEU A 187 -0.61 3.47 16.49
C LEU A 187 0.26 4.26 17.48
N SER A 188 1.32 3.64 17.98
CA SER A 188 2.19 4.26 18.97
C SER A 188 3.00 5.42 18.39
N TYR A 189 3.71 5.22 17.27
CA TYR A 189 4.54 6.29 16.71
C TYR A 189 3.70 7.43 16.13
N SER A 190 2.52 7.14 15.56
CA SER A 190 1.61 8.20 15.09
C SER A 190 1.08 9.03 16.26
N THR A 191 0.67 8.37 17.34
CA THR A 191 0.23 9.03 18.58
C THR A 191 1.32 9.90 19.18
N ILE A 192 2.53 9.35 19.33
CA ILE A 192 3.70 10.11 19.80
C ILE A 192 3.96 11.32 18.90
N SER A 193 3.84 11.17 17.58
CA SER A 193 4.12 12.25 16.63
C SER A 193 3.20 13.45 16.84
N TRP A 194 1.88 13.25 16.87
CA TRP A 194 0.95 14.37 17.01
C TRP A 194 0.90 14.90 18.45
N VAL A 195 1.01 14.04 19.47
CA VAL A 195 1.09 14.48 20.88
C VAL A 195 2.35 15.31 21.14
N ALA A 196 3.49 14.89 20.60
CA ALA A 196 4.73 15.65 20.72
C ALA A 196 4.65 17.00 20.00
N CYS A 197 3.96 17.07 18.86
CA CYS A 197 3.68 18.35 18.19
C CYS A 197 2.80 19.26 19.04
N LEU A 198 1.72 18.74 19.65
CA LEU A 198 0.88 19.51 20.57
C LEU A 198 1.66 20.01 21.78
N SER A 199 2.48 19.14 22.38
CA SER A 199 3.28 19.47 23.55
C SER A 199 4.38 20.49 23.24
N LYS A 200 4.93 20.46 22.02
CA LYS A 200 5.92 21.44 21.56
C LYS A 200 5.28 22.80 21.28
N GLY A 201 4.04 22.82 20.78
CA GLY A 201 3.38 24.03 20.31
C GLY A 201 3.85 24.47 18.94
N GLN A 202 3.34 25.62 18.49
CA GLN A 202 3.77 26.25 17.24
C GLN A 202 5.22 26.72 17.34
N VAL A 203 5.99 26.52 16.28
CA VAL A 203 7.32 27.12 16.15
C VAL A 203 7.16 28.65 15.99
N ASP A 204 8.09 29.42 16.57
CA ASP A 204 8.09 30.88 16.48
C ASP A 204 8.09 31.34 15.01
N ASN A 205 7.24 32.33 14.69
CA ASN A 205 7.05 32.88 13.34
C ASN A 205 6.60 31.85 12.27
N VAL A 206 5.78 30.86 12.66
CA VAL A 206 5.22 29.89 11.71
C VAL A 206 4.45 30.57 10.57
N SER A 207 4.81 30.22 9.34
CA SER A 207 4.12 30.65 8.13
C SER A 207 3.31 29.50 7.55
N TYR A 208 2.04 29.78 7.23
CA TYR A 208 1.14 28.86 6.53
C TYR A 208 0.98 29.20 5.04
N GLY A 209 1.92 29.97 4.49
CA GLY A 209 2.05 30.15 3.05
C GLY A 209 2.38 28.82 2.36
N TYR A 210 2.15 28.76 1.05
CA TYR A 210 2.60 27.64 0.25
C TYR A 210 4.13 27.60 0.23
N LYS A 211 4.70 26.42 0.43
CA LYS A 211 6.15 26.21 0.40
C LYS A 211 6.73 26.69 -0.95
N SER A 212 7.56 27.72 -0.89
CA SER A 212 8.04 28.45 -2.08
C SER A 212 9.02 27.61 -2.91
N THR A 213 8.66 27.34 -4.16
CA THR A 213 9.46 26.60 -5.14
C THR A 213 9.26 27.19 -6.54
N THR A 214 10.07 26.78 -7.54
CA THR A 214 9.84 27.22 -8.93
C THR A 214 8.48 26.71 -9.43
N PRO A 215 7.80 27.36 -10.39
CA PRO A 215 6.45 26.95 -10.81
C PRO A 215 6.35 25.49 -11.27
N ALA A 216 7.36 24.98 -11.98
CA ALA A 216 7.43 23.59 -12.42
C ALA A 216 7.67 22.61 -11.25
N ASP A 217 8.54 22.97 -10.31
CA ASP A 217 8.78 22.19 -9.09
C ASP A 217 7.54 22.19 -8.19
N ASN A 218 6.83 23.31 -8.08
CA ASN A 218 5.57 23.41 -7.35
C ASN A 218 4.52 22.45 -7.91
N MET A 219 4.35 22.41 -9.24
CA MET A 219 3.42 21.48 -9.87
C MET A 219 3.79 20.02 -9.59
N PHE A 220 5.08 19.68 -9.71
CA PHE A 220 5.57 18.32 -9.40
C PHE A 220 5.32 17.96 -7.93
N ARG A 221 5.53 18.90 -7.00
CA ARG A 221 5.32 18.69 -5.56
C ARG A 221 3.84 18.63 -5.18
N VAL A 222 2.97 19.36 -5.85
CA VAL A 222 1.51 19.20 -5.69
C VAL A 222 1.09 17.81 -6.14
N PHE A 223 1.53 17.34 -7.31
CA PHE A 223 1.27 15.96 -7.76
C PHE A 223 1.87 14.93 -6.80
N ASN A 224 3.06 15.20 -6.28
CA ASN A 224 3.69 14.36 -5.29
C ASN A 224 2.86 14.30 -3.99
N ALA A 225 2.36 15.43 -3.49
CA ALA A 225 1.51 15.53 -2.31
C ALA A 225 0.18 14.77 -2.50
N LEU A 226 -0.45 14.89 -3.68
CA LEU A 226 -1.62 14.09 -4.06
C LEU A 226 -1.29 12.59 -4.04
N GLY A 227 -0.12 12.21 -4.57
CA GLY A 227 0.40 10.87 -4.52
C GLY A 227 0.63 10.38 -3.09
N GLN A 228 1.21 11.18 -2.20
CA GLN A 228 1.44 10.81 -0.80
C GLN A 228 0.12 10.54 -0.05
N ILE A 229 -0.89 11.38 -0.28
CA ILE A 229 -2.25 11.17 0.26
C ILE A 229 -2.85 9.88 -0.31
N SER A 230 -2.57 9.57 -1.58
CA SER A 230 -3.02 8.34 -2.23
C SER A 230 -2.24 7.09 -1.80
N PHE A 231 -0.95 7.21 -1.48
CA PHE A 231 -0.10 6.15 -0.92
C PHE A 231 -0.58 5.71 0.47
N ALA A 232 -1.24 6.62 1.19
CA ALA A 232 -1.91 6.35 2.45
C ALA A 232 -3.07 5.33 2.33
N THR A 233 -3.32 4.81 1.11
CA THR A 233 -4.39 3.87 0.77
C THR A 233 -3.89 2.42 0.66
N ILE A 234 -4.73 1.48 1.09
CA ILE A 234 -4.42 0.06 1.32
C ILE A 234 -4.56 -0.81 0.05
N PRO A 235 -3.82 -1.94 -0.02
CA PRO A 235 -4.26 -3.17 -0.68
C PRO A 235 -5.21 -4.04 0.18
N SER A 236 -6.14 -4.74 -0.46
CA SER A 236 -7.03 -5.71 0.19
C SER A 236 -6.30 -7.03 0.56
N THR A 237 -6.39 -7.48 1.82
CA THR A 237 -5.93 -8.81 2.26
C THR A 237 -7.08 -9.80 2.47
N PRO A 238 -6.90 -11.11 2.16
CA PRO A 238 -7.93 -12.12 2.33
C PRO A 238 -7.88 -12.81 3.70
N SER A 239 -9.04 -12.93 4.36
CA SER A 239 -9.33 -14.01 5.31
C SER A 239 -10.84 -14.09 5.57
N LYS A 240 -11.44 -15.25 5.25
CA LYS A 240 -12.89 -15.60 5.25
C LYS A 240 -13.90 -14.56 5.79
N PRO A 241 -14.83 -14.14 4.92
CA PRO A 241 -16.05 -13.51 5.42
C PRO A 241 -17.32 -13.94 4.68
N SER A 242 -18.40 -14.09 5.44
CA SER A 242 -19.67 -13.50 5.00
C SER A 242 -19.45 -11.98 5.01
N LYS A 243 -19.85 -11.25 3.96
CA LYS A 243 -19.57 -9.81 3.74
C LYS A 243 -19.63 -8.90 4.99
N VAL A 244 -20.49 -9.25 5.96
CA VAL A 244 -20.73 -8.52 7.20
C VAL A 244 -19.49 -8.45 8.13
N PRO A 245 -18.88 -9.56 8.60
CA PRO A 245 -17.61 -9.53 9.35
C PRO A 245 -16.46 -8.77 8.69
N MET A 246 -16.28 -8.89 7.37
CA MET A 246 -15.19 -8.20 6.66
C MET A 246 -15.45 -6.69 6.59
N TRP A 247 -16.69 -6.28 6.32
CA TRP A 247 -17.05 -4.86 6.36
C TRP A 247 -16.87 -4.26 7.76
N LYS A 248 -17.17 -5.03 8.82
CA LYS A 248 -16.91 -4.60 10.20
C LYS A 248 -15.40 -4.40 10.44
N GLY A 249 -14.57 -5.36 10.05
CA GLY A 249 -13.11 -5.26 10.17
C GLY A 249 -12.52 -4.08 9.40
N ALA A 250 -12.91 -3.92 8.13
CA ALA A 250 -12.45 -2.84 7.27
C ALA A 250 -12.85 -1.46 7.80
N ARG A 251 -14.11 -1.29 8.24
CA ARG A 251 -14.59 -0.02 8.81
C ARG A 251 -13.84 0.35 10.10
N THR A 252 -13.61 -0.62 10.99
CA THR A 252 -12.81 -0.40 12.20
C THR A 252 -11.38 0.02 11.85
N ALA A 253 -10.73 -0.66 10.89
CA ALA A 253 -9.39 -0.30 10.46
C ALA A 253 -9.32 1.11 9.86
N TYR A 254 -10.28 1.49 9.00
CA TYR A 254 -10.35 2.82 8.40
C TYR A 254 -10.54 3.93 9.42
N PHE A 255 -11.35 3.68 10.45
CA PHE A 255 -11.55 4.61 11.54
C PHE A 255 -10.26 4.80 12.37
N ILE A 256 -9.57 3.70 12.67
CA ILE A 256 -8.26 3.74 13.36
C ILE A 256 -7.24 4.53 12.53
N THR A 257 -7.18 4.30 11.22
CA THR A 257 -6.28 5.03 10.33
C THR A 257 -6.60 6.52 10.26
N ALA A 258 -7.89 6.89 10.26
CA ALA A 258 -8.28 8.30 10.33
C ALA A 258 -7.74 8.97 11.61
N ILE A 259 -7.84 8.30 12.76
CA ILE A 259 -7.29 8.78 14.04
C ILE A 259 -5.76 8.89 14.00
N CYS A 260 -5.07 8.10 13.19
CA CYS A 260 -3.63 8.23 13.02
C CYS A 260 -3.28 9.39 12.06
N TYR A 261 -4.01 9.51 10.95
CA TYR A 261 -3.59 10.32 9.80
C TYR A 261 -4.00 11.77 9.94
N PHE A 262 -5.25 12.02 10.33
CA PHE A 262 -5.79 13.37 10.44
C PHE A 262 -5.05 14.18 11.52
N PRO A 263 -4.87 13.69 12.76
CA PRO A 263 -4.12 14.42 13.76
C PRO A 263 -2.67 14.65 13.36
N VAL A 264 -1.97 13.64 12.81
CA VAL A 264 -0.58 13.81 12.37
C VAL A 264 -0.49 14.88 11.29
N ALA A 265 -1.32 14.81 10.24
CA ALA A 265 -1.33 15.78 9.15
C ALA A 265 -1.64 17.21 9.63
N MET A 266 -2.75 17.38 10.36
CA MET A 266 -3.24 18.70 10.77
C MET A 266 -2.37 19.30 11.88
N ILE A 267 -2.05 18.55 12.92
CA ILE A 267 -1.27 19.06 14.06
C ILE A 267 0.20 19.23 13.66
N GLY A 268 0.75 18.30 12.87
CA GLY A 268 2.11 18.43 12.35
C GLY A 268 2.25 19.68 11.47
N TYR A 269 1.29 19.91 10.57
CA TYR A 269 1.28 21.12 9.75
C TYR A 269 1.02 22.38 10.57
N TRP A 270 0.12 22.32 11.56
CA TRP A 270 -0.09 23.42 12.51
C TRP A 270 1.18 23.79 13.28
N ALA A 271 1.95 22.82 13.75
CA ALA A 271 3.14 23.08 14.55
C ALA A 271 4.31 23.68 13.72
N PHE A 272 4.49 23.22 12.48
CA PHE A 272 5.69 23.54 11.67
C PHE A 272 5.42 24.38 10.41
N GLY A 273 4.18 24.50 9.96
CA GLY A 273 3.82 25.26 8.76
C GLY A 273 4.55 24.78 7.50
N GLN A 274 4.97 25.73 6.66
CA GLN A 274 5.68 25.46 5.41
C GLN A 274 7.06 24.79 5.60
N ASP A 275 7.68 24.90 6.79
CA ASP A 275 9.05 24.45 7.07
C ASP A 275 9.11 23.01 7.58
N VAL A 276 7.99 22.29 7.56
CA VAL A 276 7.94 20.90 7.96
C VAL A 276 8.80 20.01 7.03
N GLU A 277 9.50 19.06 7.65
CA GLU A 277 10.36 18.08 6.98
C GLU A 277 9.54 16.92 6.37
N ASP A 278 10.10 16.22 5.39
CA ASP A 278 9.48 15.04 4.75
C ASP A 278 9.09 13.90 5.72
N ASN A 279 9.72 13.87 6.89
CA ASN A 279 9.38 12.97 7.98
C ASN A 279 9.23 13.78 9.27
N LEU A 280 8.01 13.85 9.79
CA LEU A 280 7.66 14.63 10.97
C LEU A 280 8.53 14.32 12.19
N LEU A 281 8.97 13.07 12.38
CA LEU A 281 9.83 12.69 13.51
C LEU A 281 11.20 13.41 13.47
N LEU A 282 11.67 13.80 12.29
CA LEU A 282 12.91 14.58 12.14
C LEU A 282 12.72 16.05 12.56
N ALA A 283 11.49 16.59 12.48
CA ALA A 283 11.18 17.97 12.83
C ALA A 283 11.07 18.21 14.35
N LEU A 284 10.72 17.18 15.14
CA LEU A 284 10.48 17.32 16.58
C LEU A 284 11.74 17.69 17.39
N LYS A 285 12.93 17.19 17.01
CA LYS A 285 14.28 17.42 17.60
C LYS A 285 14.46 17.17 19.12
N ARG A 286 13.44 17.36 19.98
CA ARG A 286 13.44 17.13 21.44
C ARG A 286 12.06 16.61 21.93
N PRO A 287 11.99 15.82 23.02
CA PRO A 287 13.09 15.17 23.74
C PRO A 287 13.67 13.98 22.97
N GLU A 288 14.99 13.78 23.07
CA GLU A 288 15.73 12.86 22.19
C GLU A 288 15.35 11.39 22.39
N TRP A 289 15.12 10.95 23.62
CA TRP A 289 14.72 9.56 23.91
C TRP A 289 13.37 9.19 23.27
N LEU A 290 12.41 10.11 23.24
CA LEU A 290 11.08 9.89 22.68
C LEU A 290 11.16 9.76 21.16
N ILE A 291 12.02 10.57 20.52
CA ILE A 291 12.28 10.52 19.08
C ILE A 291 13.00 9.21 18.74
N ALA A 292 13.98 8.78 19.55
CA ALA A 292 14.64 7.49 19.36
C ALA A 292 13.63 6.34 19.46
N ALA A 293 12.79 6.32 20.49
CA ALA A 293 11.74 5.32 20.65
C ALA A 293 10.78 5.29 19.45
N ALA A 294 10.28 6.46 19.01
CA ALA A 294 9.39 6.56 17.85
C ALA A 294 10.05 6.06 16.55
N ASN A 295 11.32 6.38 16.33
CA ASN A 295 12.07 5.87 15.17
C ASN A 295 12.22 4.34 15.23
N MET A 296 12.49 3.77 16.40
CA MET A 296 12.57 2.31 16.55
C MET A 296 11.21 1.63 16.35
N MET A 297 10.12 2.25 16.81
CA MET A 297 8.76 1.77 16.53
C MET A 297 8.47 1.74 15.02
N VAL A 298 8.89 2.78 14.28
CA VAL A 298 8.78 2.80 12.81
C VAL A 298 9.61 1.68 12.19
N VAL A 299 10.84 1.44 12.64
CA VAL A 299 11.69 0.33 12.16
C VAL A 299 10.98 -1.02 12.33
N ILE A 300 10.45 -1.30 13.53
CA ILE A 300 9.74 -2.56 13.82
C ILE A 300 8.47 -2.68 12.96
N HIS A 301 7.69 -1.61 12.85
CA HIS A 301 6.49 -1.58 12.02
C HIS A 301 6.83 -1.90 10.55
N VAL A 302 7.80 -1.19 9.97
CA VAL A 302 8.17 -1.31 8.56
C VAL A 302 8.77 -2.68 8.25
N ILE A 303 9.46 -3.32 9.21
CA ILE A 303 9.89 -4.72 9.07
C ILE A 303 8.69 -5.64 8.80
N GLY A 304 7.64 -5.52 9.62
CA GLY A 304 6.42 -6.31 9.47
C GLY A 304 5.67 -5.99 8.18
N SER A 305 5.46 -4.71 7.90
CA SER A 305 4.72 -4.25 6.72
C SER A 305 5.37 -4.70 5.43
N TYR A 306 6.68 -4.55 5.27
CA TYR A 306 7.39 -5.05 4.08
C TYR A 306 7.09 -6.54 3.82
N GLN A 307 7.10 -7.39 4.85
CA GLN A 307 6.83 -8.81 4.65
C GLN A 307 5.39 -9.06 4.19
N VAL A 308 4.43 -8.32 4.75
CA VAL A 308 3.01 -8.41 4.37
C VAL A 308 2.82 -8.03 2.89
N TYR A 309 3.53 -7.00 2.42
CA TYR A 309 3.45 -6.52 1.04
C TYR A 309 4.26 -7.38 0.05
N ALA A 310 5.42 -7.91 0.47
CA ALA A 310 6.28 -8.70 -0.39
C ALA A 310 5.76 -10.12 -0.64
N MET A 311 5.02 -10.73 0.30
CA MET A 311 4.55 -12.11 0.17
C MET A 311 3.68 -12.39 -1.08
N PRO A 312 2.64 -11.57 -1.39
CA PRO A 312 1.88 -11.74 -2.63
C PRO A 312 2.75 -11.63 -3.89
N VAL A 313 3.78 -10.79 -3.84
CA VAL A 313 4.73 -10.59 -4.95
C VAL A 313 5.62 -11.81 -5.11
N PHE A 314 6.14 -12.36 -4.01
CA PHE A 314 6.91 -13.59 -4.01
C PHE A 314 6.11 -14.75 -4.61
N ASP A 315 4.88 -14.94 -4.13
CA ASP A 315 3.99 -15.98 -4.66
C ASP A 315 3.73 -15.79 -6.16
N MET A 316 3.51 -14.55 -6.61
CA MET A 316 3.31 -14.24 -8.02
C MET A 316 4.55 -14.58 -8.86
N LEU A 317 5.73 -14.10 -8.44
CA LEU A 317 6.98 -14.34 -9.16
C LEU A 317 7.27 -15.84 -9.23
N GLU A 318 7.25 -16.53 -8.09
CA GLU A 318 7.45 -17.98 -8.02
C GLU A 318 6.47 -18.72 -8.96
N ASN A 319 5.20 -18.32 -9.01
CA ASN A 319 4.21 -18.90 -9.92
C ASN A 319 4.51 -18.63 -11.40
N ILE A 320 5.02 -17.44 -11.76
CA ILE A 320 5.45 -17.13 -13.13
C ILE A 320 6.61 -18.05 -13.53
N PHE A 321 7.62 -18.19 -12.67
CA PHE A 321 8.77 -19.06 -12.93
C PHE A 321 8.37 -20.53 -13.05
N VAL A 322 7.42 -21.01 -12.25
CA VAL A 322 6.91 -22.39 -12.33
C VAL A 322 6.06 -22.59 -13.59
N LYS A 323 5.06 -21.74 -13.84
CA LYS A 323 4.07 -21.96 -14.91
C LYS A 323 4.63 -21.62 -16.30
N ARG A 324 5.38 -20.51 -16.45
CA ARG A 324 5.90 -20.08 -17.76
C ARG A 324 7.28 -20.63 -18.07
N LEU A 325 8.15 -20.71 -17.07
CA LEU A 325 9.56 -21.13 -17.26
C LEU A 325 9.80 -22.59 -16.86
N LYS A 326 8.75 -23.32 -16.43
CA LYS A 326 8.77 -24.75 -16.09
C LYS A 326 9.83 -25.12 -15.03
N PHE A 327 10.16 -24.20 -14.13
CA PHE A 327 11.03 -24.51 -12.99
C PHE A 327 10.31 -25.39 -11.96
N GLN A 328 11.06 -26.27 -11.29
CA GLN A 328 10.51 -27.03 -10.17
C GLN A 328 10.33 -26.13 -8.94
N ARG A 329 9.18 -26.28 -8.27
CA ARG A 329 8.95 -25.65 -6.96
C ARG A 329 9.93 -26.25 -5.95
N GLY A 330 10.70 -25.39 -5.29
CA GLY A 330 11.67 -25.82 -4.30
C GLY A 330 12.39 -24.66 -3.63
N PHE A 331 13.20 -24.99 -2.63
CA PHE A 331 14.02 -24.02 -1.89
C PHE A 331 14.93 -23.15 -2.78
N PRO A 332 15.60 -23.69 -3.82
CA PRO A 332 16.47 -22.88 -4.69
C PRO A 332 15.72 -21.80 -5.46
N LEU A 333 14.55 -22.13 -6.01
CA LEU A 333 13.71 -21.16 -6.71
C LEU A 333 13.31 -20.05 -5.76
N ARG A 334 12.74 -20.41 -4.60
CA ARG A 334 12.35 -19.46 -3.55
C ARG A 334 13.51 -18.52 -3.19
N LEU A 335 14.67 -19.08 -2.86
CA LEU A 335 15.85 -18.32 -2.49
C LEU A 335 16.24 -17.31 -3.57
N VAL A 336 16.30 -17.73 -4.82
CA VAL A 336 16.67 -16.85 -5.94
C VAL A 336 15.62 -15.78 -6.18
N THR A 337 14.34 -16.13 -6.34
CA THR A 337 13.29 -15.15 -6.63
C THR A 337 13.14 -14.11 -5.53
N ARG A 338 13.09 -14.54 -4.26
CA ARG A 338 12.90 -13.63 -3.14
C ARG A 338 14.13 -12.76 -2.89
N SER A 339 15.33 -13.32 -2.96
CA SER A 339 16.56 -12.54 -2.82
C SER A 339 16.74 -11.55 -3.96
N THR A 340 16.39 -11.92 -5.20
CA THR A 340 16.42 -11.01 -6.35
C THR A 340 15.47 -9.84 -6.15
N TYR A 341 14.24 -10.12 -5.71
CA TYR A 341 13.26 -9.07 -5.43
C TYR A 341 13.74 -8.12 -4.32
N VAL A 342 14.18 -8.65 -3.19
CA VAL A 342 14.69 -7.82 -2.09
C VAL A 342 15.91 -7.01 -2.56
N GLY A 343 16.82 -7.64 -3.32
CA GLY A 343 17.98 -6.98 -3.92
C GLY A 343 17.60 -5.82 -4.85
N LEU A 344 16.56 -5.98 -5.67
CA LEU A 344 16.02 -4.91 -6.50
C LEU A 344 15.44 -3.77 -5.66
N THR A 345 14.61 -4.08 -4.65
CA THR A 345 14.05 -3.04 -3.77
C THR A 345 15.14 -2.29 -3.00
N LEU A 346 16.20 -2.99 -2.60
CA LEU A 346 17.36 -2.41 -1.93
C LEU A 346 18.16 -1.51 -2.88
N PHE A 347 18.41 -1.95 -4.11
CA PHE A 347 19.08 -1.16 -5.14
C PHE A 347 18.37 0.17 -5.37
N PHE A 348 17.05 0.14 -5.59
CA PHE A 348 16.26 1.36 -5.78
C PHE A 348 16.23 2.23 -4.51
N GLY A 349 16.09 1.64 -3.33
CA GLY A 349 16.08 2.38 -2.06
C GLY A 349 17.40 3.08 -1.76
N VAL A 350 18.54 2.46 -2.09
CA VAL A 350 19.87 3.08 -1.95
C VAL A 350 20.10 4.17 -2.99
N THR A 351 19.63 3.97 -4.22
CA THR A 351 19.84 4.89 -5.34
C THR A 351 18.98 6.16 -5.20
N PHE A 352 17.74 6.03 -4.71
CA PHE A 352 16.77 7.13 -4.60
C PHE A 352 16.25 7.31 -3.16
N PRO A 353 17.06 7.80 -2.21
CA PRO A 353 16.68 7.87 -0.78
C PRO A 353 15.75 9.05 -0.42
N PHE A 354 14.90 9.52 -1.34
CA PHE A 354 14.00 10.66 -1.17
C PHE A 354 12.60 10.17 -0.78
N LEU A 355 12.22 10.36 0.49
CA LEU A 355 11.04 9.70 1.04
C LEU A 355 9.75 10.31 0.47
N GLY A 356 9.62 11.64 0.51
CA GLY A 356 8.47 12.33 -0.05
C GLY A 356 8.31 12.01 -1.53
N ASP A 357 9.39 12.12 -2.30
CA ASP A 357 9.36 11.89 -3.74
C ASP A 357 8.92 10.46 -4.12
N LEU A 358 9.48 9.44 -3.46
CA LEU A 358 9.09 8.04 -3.67
C LEU A 358 7.63 7.79 -3.29
N LEU A 359 7.17 8.35 -2.16
CA LEU A 359 5.78 8.21 -1.71
C LEU A 359 4.81 8.82 -2.71
N GLY A 360 5.10 10.02 -3.22
CA GLY A 360 4.24 10.65 -4.22
C GLY A 360 4.28 9.95 -5.58
N PHE A 361 5.44 9.45 -6.01
CA PHE A 361 5.56 8.69 -7.26
C PHE A 361 4.76 7.38 -7.21
N PHE A 362 5.04 6.51 -6.23
CA PHE A 362 4.33 5.24 -6.11
C PHE A 362 2.87 5.43 -5.71
N GLY A 363 2.59 6.47 -4.92
CA GLY A 363 1.24 6.85 -4.52
C GLY A 363 0.37 7.32 -5.67
N GLY A 364 0.91 8.16 -6.55
CA GLY A 364 0.19 8.70 -7.72
C GLY A 364 0.11 7.72 -8.89
N PHE A 365 1.20 7.02 -9.22
CA PHE A 365 1.22 6.12 -10.39
C PHE A 365 0.77 4.69 -10.06
N GLY A 366 1.03 4.21 -8.84
CA GLY A 366 0.66 2.87 -8.41
C GLY A 366 -0.68 2.85 -7.68
N PHE A 367 -0.71 3.49 -6.51
CA PHE A 367 -1.83 3.34 -5.57
C PHE A 367 -3.11 4.04 -6.03
N ALA A 368 -3.03 5.29 -6.50
CA ALA A 368 -4.22 6.02 -6.95
C ALA A 368 -5.00 5.23 -8.04
N PRO A 369 -4.38 4.76 -9.15
CA PRO A 369 -5.00 3.84 -10.12
C PRO A 369 -5.71 2.64 -9.48
N THR A 370 -5.00 1.91 -8.61
CA THR A 370 -5.52 0.66 -8.03
C THR A 370 -6.56 0.86 -6.94
N SER A 371 -6.59 2.02 -6.29
CA SER A 371 -7.42 2.26 -5.12
C SER A 371 -8.61 3.19 -5.38
N TYR A 372 -8.50 4.10 -6.35
CA TYR A 372 -9.59 5.01 -6.74
C TYR A 372 -10.32 4.52 -7.97
N PHE A 373 -9.60 4.24 -9.05
CA PHE A 373 -10.21 4.02 -10.36
C PHE A 373 -10.64 2.57 -10.54
N LEU A 374 -9.70 1.65 -10.33
CA LEU A 374 -9.86 0.27 -10.73
C LEU A 374 -11.05 -0.42 -10.02
N PRO A 375 -11.30 -0.22 -8.70
CA PRO A 375 -12.51 -0.74 -8.05
C PRO A 375 -13.80 -0.16 -8.62
N SER A 376 -13.83 1.13 -8.96
CA SER A 376 -14.99 1.78 -9.55
C SER A 376 -15.25 1.33 -10.99
N ILE A 377 -14.20 1.13 -11.79
CA ILE A 377 -14.31 0.55 -13.15
C ILE A 377 -14.80 -0.90 -13.07
N MET A 378 -14.25 -1.70 -12.15
CA MET A 378 -14.67 -3.09 -11.93
C MET A 378 -16.14 -3.16 -11.50
N TRP A 379 -16.59 -2.23 -10.64
CA TRP A 379 -17.99 -2.12 -10.26
C TRP A 379 -18.90 -1.83 -11.46
N LEU A 380 -18.53 -0.87 -12.30
CA LEU A 380 -19.28 -0.53 -13.52
C LEU A 380 -19.33 -1.70 -14.50
N ALA A 381 -18.23 -2.41 -14.70
CA ALA A 381 -18.13 -3.55 -15.61
C ALA A 381 -18.95 -4.77 -15.13
N ILE A 382 -18.88 -5.06 -13.83
CA ILE A 382 -19.50 -6.26 -13.24
C ILE A 382 -20.96 -6.04 -12.88
N LYS A 383 -21.28 -5.00 -12.09
CA LYS A 383 -22.63 -4.78 -11.57
C LYS A 383 -23.55 -4.07 -12.56
N LYS A 384 -22.99 -3.43 -13.60
CA LYS A 384 -23.74 -2.72 -14.68
C LYS A 384 -24.93 -1.91 -14.13
N PRO A 385 -24.69 -0.96 -13.20
CA PRO A 385 -25.77 -0.17 -12.63
C PRO A 385 -26.50 0.62 -13.73
N SER A 386 -27.80 0.87 -13.54
CA SER A 386 -28.58 1.64 -14.52
C SER A 386 -27.98 3.02 -14.74
N MET A 387 -27.99 3.45 -16.00
CA MET A 387 -27.49 4.76 -16.42
C MET A 387 -28.17 5.86 -15.59
N PHE A 388 -27.37 6.82 -15.11
CA PHE A 388 -27.82 7.92 -14.23
C PHE A 388 -28.31 7.52 -12.83
N SER A 389 -28.16 6.26 -12.41
CA SER A 389 -28.34 5.91 -11.00
C SER A 389 -27.27 6.57 -10.12
N ARG A 390 -27.55 6.73 -8.83
CA ARG A 390 -26.58 7.24 -7.85
C ARG A 390 -25.27 6.46 -7.88
N SER A 391 -25.35 5.13 -8.01
CA SER A 391 -24.17 4.26 -8.12
C SER A 391 -23.40 4.50 -9.41
N TRP A 392 -24.09 4.69 -10.54
CA TRP A 392 -23.45 5.00 -11.82
C TRP A 392 -22.70 6.35 -11.75
N PHE A 393 -23.34 7.40 -11.24
CA PHE A 393 -22.74 8.73 -11.14
C PHE A 393 -21.53 8.76 -10.21
N ILE A 394 -21.63 8.19 -9.00
CA ILE A 394 -20.52 8.17 -8.03
C ILE A 394 -19.29 7.44 -8.60
N ASN A 395 -19.49 6.32 -9.28
CA ASN A 395 -18.38 5.56 -9.86
C ASN A 395 -17.70 6.29 -11.02
N TRP A 396 -18.48 6.93 -11.90
CA TRP A 396 -17.90 7.76 -12.96
C TRP A 396 -17.22 9.00 -12.43
N VAL A 397 -17.78 9.66 -11.42
CA VAL A 397 -17.15 10.79 -10.75
C VAL A 397 -15.84 10.36 -10.13
N ASN A 398 -15.76 9.25 -9.39
CA ASN A 398 -14.49 8.75 -8.84
C ASN A 398 -13.45 8.49 -9.92
N CYS A 399 -13.85 7.96 -11.08
CA CYS A 399 -12.96 7.77 -12.22
C CYS A 399 -12.47 9.09 -12.84
N LEU A 400 -13.22 10.20 -12.70
CA LEU A 400 -12.95 11.51 -13.32
C LEU A 400 -12.32 12.53 -12.36
N THR A 401 -12.60 12.46 -11.07
CA THR A 401 -12.10 13.43 -10.07
C THR A 401 -10.70 13.13 -9.59
N THR A 402 -10.18 11.94 -9.90
CA THR A 402 -8.82 11.53 -9.51
C THR A 402 -7.87 11.37 -10.70
N SER A 403 -8.37 11.42 -11.94
CA SER A 403 -7.61 11.51 -13.21
C SER A 403 -7.21 12.95 -13.50
#